data_AF-A0A8T4WU60-F1
#
_entry.id   AF-A0A8T4WU60-F1
#
_cell.length_a   1.000
_cell.length_b   1.000
_cell.length_c   1.000
_cell.angle_alpha   90.00
_cell.angle_beta   90.00
_cell.angle_gamma   90.00
#
_symmetry.space_group_name_H-M   'P 1'
#
loop_
_entity.id
_entity.type
_entity.pdbx_description
1 polymer ?
#
loop_
_entity_poly.entity_id
_entity_poly.type
_entity_poly.pdbx_seq_one_letter_code
_entity_poly.pdbx_strand_id
1 'polypeptide(L)'
;MLDIIAQISIFVGILVFLIYFLGEYLAWIFKDQVKSEGELPSWLKWIQKLDRIFTPLENFIYKIIGLDTEEGMNWKKYLFSVFVFNAVLFFFIIFIFKFQGNLPMNPLDLPGMSWDQAFHTASTFVTNTNQQHYAGESLSYFSQTFGVLLAMFMSAGTGLSLAVGFSRGILNEENENLGNFYENLI
;
A
#
# COMPACT_ATOMS: atom_id res chain seq x y z
N MET A 1 -28.33 26.97 4.20
CA MET A 1 -28.70 25.93 3.20
C MET A 1 -27.90 26.11 1.91
N LEU A 2 -27.90 27.30 1.30
CA LEU A 2 -27.06 27.60 0.12
C LEU A 2 -25.55 27.39 0.38
N ASP A 3 -25.03 27.80 1.54
CA ASP A 3 -23.61 27.61 1.87
C ASP A 3 -23.19 26.13 1.96
N ILE A 4 -24.06 25.28 2.52
CA ILE A 4 -23.82 23.83 2.62
C ILE A 4 -23.81 23.22 1.21
N ILE A 5 -24.78 23.60 0.37
CA ILE A 5 -24.86 23.11 -1.02
C ILE A 5 -23.61 23.54 -1.79
N ALA A 6 -23.15 24.79 -1.63
CA ALA A 6 -21.95 25.28 -2.27
C ALA A 6 -20.70 24.52 -1.81
N GLN A 7 -20.53 24.31 -0.49
CA GLN A 7 -19.41 23.56 0.08
C GLN A 7 -19.37 22.12 -0.43
N ILE A 8 -20.50 21.41 -0.41
CA ILE A 8 -20.61 20.04 -0.93
C ILE A 8 -20.29 20.01 -2.43
N SER A 9 -20.81 20.95 -3.21
CA SER A 9 -20.56 21.00 -4.65
C SER A 9 -19.08 21.23 -4.96
N ILE A 10 -18.42 22.13 -4.23
CA ILE A 10 -16.98 22.37 -4.38
C ILE A 10 -16.19 21.11 -3.99
N PHE A 11 -16.52 20.50 -2.85
CA PHE A 11 -15.86 19.28 -2.39
C PHE A 11 -15.98 18.15 -3.42
N VAL A 12 -17.19 17.88 -3.93
CA VAL A 12 -17.43 16.85 -4.94
C VAL A 12 -16.71 17.18 -6.25
N GLY A 13 -16.73 18.45 -6.68
CA GLY A 13 -16.02 18.89 -7.89
C GLY A 13 -14.51 18.64 -7.80
N ILE A 14 -13.90 18.98 -6.67
CA ILE A 14 -12.48 18.72 -6.42
C ILE A 14 -12.21 17.22 -6.34
N LEU A 15 -13.06 16.47 -5.64
CA LEU A 15 -12.91 15.03 -5.48
C LEU A 15 -12.95 14.30 -6.83
N VAL A 16 -13.92 14.61 -7.69
CA VAL A 16 -14.03 14.02 -9.03
C VAL A 16 -12.81 14.35 -9.88
N PHE A 17 -12.33 15.60 -9.81
CA PHE A 17 -11.11 16.00 -10.51
C PHE A 17 -9.88 15.21 -10.05
N LEU A 18 -9.68 15.07 -8.73
CA LEU A 18 -8.56 14.32 -8.16
C LEU A 18 -8.66 12.82 -8.46
N ILE A 19 -9.86 12.24 -8.41
CA ILE A 19 -10.10 10.83 -8.78
C ILE A 19 -9.74 10.61 -10.24
N TYR A 20 -10.17 11.49 -11.15
CA TYR A 20 -9.83 11.38 -12.56
C TYR A 20 -8.31 11.48 -12.78
N PHE A 21 -7.66 12.47 -12.17
CA PHE A 21 -6.20 12.64 -12.24
C PHE A 21 -5.46 11.39 -11.75
N LEU A 22 -5.77 10.93 -10.53
CA LEU A 22 -5.08 9.80 -9.91
C LEU A 22 -5.41 8.49 -10.60
N GLY A 23 -6.65 8.32 -11.07
CA GLY A 23 -7.11 7.13 -11.77
C GLY A 23 -6.38 6.90 -13.08
N GLU A 24 -6.20 7.94 -13.90
CA GLU A 24 -5.41 7.87 -15.14
C GLU A 24 -3.95 7.50 -14.87
N TYR A 25 -3.36 8.07 -13.82
CA TYR A 25 -2.00 7.74 -13.41
C TYR A 25 -1.85 6.29 -12.96
N LEU A 26 -2.71 5.80 -12.06
CA LEU A 26 -2.69 4.41 -11.59
C LEU A 26 -2.97 3.43 -12.74
N ALA A 27 -3.95 3.72 -13.59
CA ALA A 27 -4.27 2.87 -14.74
C ALA A 27 -3.09 2.73 -15.70
N TRP A 28 -2.31 3.80 -15.89
CA TRP A 28 -1.10 3.76 -16.70
C TRP A 28 0.00 2.90 -16.08
N ILE A 29 0.34 3.09 -14.80
CA ILE A 29 1.35 2.26 -14.09
C ILE A 29 0.99 0.78 -14.17
N PHE A 30 -0.25 0.43 -13.83
CA PHE A 30 -0.64 -0.97 -13.78
C PHE A 30 -0.83 -1.61 -15.16
N LYS A 31 -1.01 -0.83 -16.23
CA LYS A 31 -1.01 -1.36 -17.61
C LYS A 31 0.41 -1.62 -18.11
N ASP A 32 1.35 -0.74 -17.79
CA ASP A 32 2.75 -0.86 -18.17
C ASP A 32 3.37 -2.17 -17.65
N GLN A 33 3.07 -2.52 -16.40
CA GLN A 33 3.53 -3.76 -15.76
C GLN A 33 3.12 -5.06 -16.49
N VAL A 34 2.03 -5.05 -17.28
CA VAL A 34 1.61 -6.23 -18.08
C VAL A 34 1.92 -6.04 -19.57
N LYS A 35 2.75 -5.04 -19.92
CA LYS A 35 3.08 -4.66 -21.30
C LYS A 35 1.80 -4.41 -22.13
N SER A 36 0.74 -3.92 -21.50
CA SER A 36 -0.51 -3.56 -22.15
C SER A 36 -0.43 -2.14 -22.69
N GLU A 37 -0.92 -1.89 -23.90
CA GLU A 37 -0.98 -0.54 -24.47
C GLU A 37 -1.82 0.38 -23.59
N GLY A 38 -1.17 1.39 -23.00
CA GLY A 38 -1.80 2.43 -22.20
C GLY A 38 -1.00 3.71 -22.30
N GLU A 39 -1.62 4.77 -22.82
CA GLU A 39 -1.00 6.09 -22.87
C GLU A 39 -1.67 7.04 -21.89
N LEU A 40 -0.86 7.83 -21.16
CA LEU A 40 -1.37 8.93 -20.37
C LEU A 40 -1.99 10.01 -21.28
N PRO A 41 -3.07 10.69 -20.82
CA PRO A 41 -3.58 11.89 -21.47
C PRO A 41 -2.48 12.92 -21.71
N SER A 42 -2.56 13.67 -22.81
CA SER A 42 -1.49 14.62 -23.25
C SER A 42 -1.03 15.60 -22.17
N TRP A 43 -1.93 16.01 -21.27
CA TRP A 43 -1.65 16.94 -20.17
C TRP A 43 -0.98 16.27 -18.95
N LEU A 44 -0.97 14.94 -18.87
CA LEU A 44 -0.29 14.12 -17.84
C LEU A 44 1.02 13.50 -18.32
N LYS A 45 1.34 13.56 -19.63
CA LYS A 45 2.57 12.96 -20.20
C LYS A 45 3.87 13.49 -19.58
N TRP A 46 3.86 14.63 -18.89
CA TRP A 46 5.02 15.11 -18.15
C TRP A 46 5.45 14.15 -17.03
N ILE A 47 4.52 13.37 -16.47
CA ILE A 47 4.76 12.38 -15.41
C ILE A 47 5.68 11.25 -15.91
N GLN A 48 5.56 10.84 -17.18
CA GLN A 48 6.44 9.81 -17.77
C GLN A 48 7.92 10.19 -17.74
N LYS A 49 8.24 11.49 -17.64
CA LYS A 49 9.63 11.92 -17.50
C LYS A 49 10.22 11.52 -16.14
N LEU A 50 9.39 11.30 -15.13
CA LEU A 50 9.80 10.86 -13.80
C LEU A 50 10.24 9.39 -13.81
N ASP A 51 9.80 8.57 -14.75
CA ASP A 51 10.25 7.17 -14.90
C ASP A 51 11.76 7.08 -15.11
N ARG A 52 12.37 8.09 -15.73
CA ARG A 52 13.84 8.17 -15.85
C ARG A 52 14.55 8.14 -14.50
N ILE A 53 13.86 8.54 -13.42
CA ILE A 53 14.37 8.53 -12.04
C ILE A 53 13.83 7.33 -11.28
N PHE A 54 12.54 7.01 -11.40
CA PHE A 54 11.90 5.93 -10.65
C PHE A 54 12.27 4.53 -11.17
N THR A 55 12.32 4.31 -12.48
CA THR A 55 12.65 3.00 -13.04
C THR A 55 14.04 2.49 -12.61
N PRO A 56 15.12 3.29 -12.57
CA PRO A 56 16.39 2.84 -11.99
C PRO A 56 16.30 2.50 -10.51
N LEU A 57 15.49 3.23 -9.74
CA LEU A 57 15.31 3.00 -8.31
C LEU A 57 14.53 1.70 -8.05
N GLU A 58 13.44 1.49 -8.78
CA GLU A 58 12.65 0.25 -8.74
C GLU A 58 13.51 -0.95 -9.10
N ASN A 59 14.24 -0.89 -10.21
CA ASN A 59 15.15 -1.97 -10.62
C ASN A 59 16.23 -2.26 -9.57
N PHE A 60 16.71 -1.23 -8.87
CA PHE A 60 17.64 -1.40 -7.76
C PHE A 60 16.99 -2.11 -6.57
N ILE A 61 15.76 -1.72 -6.20
CA ILE A 61 14.97 -2.39 -5.17
C ILE A 61 14.71 -3.84 -5.55
N TYR A 62 14.20 -4.11 -6.75
CA TYR A 62 13.94 -5.45 -7.27
C TYR A 62 15.20 -6.33 -7.21
N LYS A 63 16.34 -5.78 -7.61
CA LYS A 63 17.62 -6.49 -7.55
C LYS A 63 18.07 -6.82 -6.12
N ILE A 64 17.88 -5.90 -5.17
CA ILE A 64 18.25 -6.14 -3.76
C ILE A 64 17.40 -7.23 -3.14
N ILE A 65 16.09 -7.21 -3.40
CA ILE A 65 15.15 -8.19 -2.83
C ILE A 65 15.10 -9.50 -3.64
N GLY A 66 15.80 -9.56 -4.78
CA GLY A 66 15.81 -10.72 -5.68
C GLY A 66 14.46 -10.97 -6.36
N LEU A 67 13.68 -9.92 -6.60
CA LEU A 67 12.39 -10.02 -7.29
C LEU A 67 12.61 -10.20 -8.79
N ASP A 68 12.06 -11.29 -9.33
CA ASP A 68 11.92 -11.48 -10.77
C ASP A 68 10.58 -10.90 -11.23
N THR A 69 10.63 -9.77 -11.94
CA THR A 69 9.45 -9.09 -12.49
C THR A 69 8.97 -9.71 -13.80
N GLU A 70 9.76 -10.57 -14.46
CA GLU A 70 9.32 -11.26 -15.68
C GLU A 70 8.42 -12.47 -15.36
N GLU A 71 8.46 -12.96 -14.12
CA GLU A 71 7.63 -14.08 -13.68
C GLU A 71 6.22 -13.61 -13.26
N GLY A 72 5.28 -13.68 -14.22
CA GLY A 72 3.86 -13.51 -13.94
C GLY A 72 3.31 -14.51 -12.92
N MET A 73 2.41 -14.09 -12.03
CA MET A 73 1.77 -14.95 -11.03
C MET A 73 0.36 -15.34 -11.44
N ASN A 74 0.03 -16.62 -11.29
CA ASN A 74 -1.37 -17.05 -11.29
C ASN A 74 -2.10 -16.66 -10.01
N TRP A 75 -3.43 -16.77 -10.01
CA TRP A 75 -4.27 -16.36 -8.87
C TRP A 75 -3.87 -17.02 -7.53
N LYS A 76 -3.44 -18.30 -7.56
CA LYS A 76 -3.00 -19.02 -6.37
C LYS A 76 -1.71 -18.43 -5.81
N LYS A 77 -0.69 -18.25 -6.65
CA LYS A 77 0.60 -17.67 -6.26
C LYS A 77 0.43 -16.22 -5.83
N TYR A 78 -0.43 -15.46 -6.49
CA TYR A 78 -0.75 -14.08 -6.15
C TYR A 78 -1.37 -13.96 -4.75
N LEU A 79 -2.47 -14.69 -4.48
CA LEU A 79 -3.11 -14.68 -3.17
C LEU A 79 -2.21 -15.22 -2.06
N PHE A 80 -1.44 -16.28 -2.35
CA PHE A 80 -0.49 -16.81 -1.38
C PHE A 80 0.57 -15.75 -1.01
N SER A 81 1.09 -15.02 -1.99
CA SER A 81 2.05 -13.94 -1.76
C SER A 81 1.47 -12.82 -0.89
N VAL A 82 0.20 -12.44 -1.14
CA VAL A 82 -0.55 -11.48 -0.31
C VAL A 82 -0.65 -11.95 1.14
N PHE A 83 -1.05 -13.21 1.37
CA PHE A 83 -1.18 -13.75 2.72
C PHE A 83 0.16 -13.84 3.45
N VAL A 84 1.20 -14.32 2.78
CA VAL A 84 2.55 -14.39 3.37
C VAL A 84 3.05 -13.00 3.71
N PHE A 85 2.92 -12.04 2.80
CA PHE A 85 3.33 -10.66 3.04
C PHE A 85 2.62 -10.04 4.25
N ASN A 86 1.29 -10.17 4.33
CA ASN A 86 0.51 -9.62 5.43
C ASN A 86 0.78 -10.36 6.75
N ALA A 87 1.06 -11.66 6.72
CA ALA A 87 1.46 -12.41 7.91
C ALA A 87 2.81 -11.92 8.45
N VAL A 88 3.81 -11.74 7.56
CA VAL A 88 5.13 -11.21 7.95
C VAL A 88 4.98 -9.80 8.51
N LEU A 89 4.24 -8.93 7.83
CA LEU A 89 3.95 -7.58 8.31
C LEU A 89 3.26 -7.63 9.69
N PHE A 90 2.23 -8.46 9.86
CA PHE A 90 1.52 -8.61 11.12
C PHE A 90 2.43 -8.97 12.30
N PHE A 91 3.29 -9.98 12.14
CA PHE A 91 4.22 -10.35 13.20
C PHE A 91 5.30 -9.29 13.43
N PHE A 92 5.75 -8.61 12.37
CA PHE A 92 6.68 -7.49 12.48
C PHE A 92 6.09 -6.33 13.30
N ILE A 93 4.83 -5.97 13.04
CA ILE A 93 4.12 -4.92 13.78
C ILE A 93 3.86 -5.32 15.23
N ILE A 94 3.47 -6.57 15.50
CA ILE A 94 3.36 -7.09 16.88
C ILE A 94 4.70 -6.94 17.61
N PHE A 95 5.81 -7.32 16.97
CA PHE A 95 7.13 -7.19 17.55
C PHE A 95 7.44 -5.74 17.93
N ILE A 96 7.17 -4.79 17.02
CA ILE A 96 7.39 -3.37 17.29
C ILE A 96 6.59 -2.90 18.51
N PHE A 97 5.28 -3.17 18.56
CA PHE A 97 4.44 -2.71 19.67
C PHE A 97 4.76 -3.41 20.99
N LYS A 98 5.08 -4.71 20.94
CA LYS A 98 5.38 -5.48 22.14
C LYS A 98 6.71 -5.09 22.77
N PHE A 99 7.71 -4.78 21.94
CA PHE A 99 9.08 -4.51 22.39
C PHE A 99 9.47 -3.03 22.30
N GLN A 100 8.51 -2.11 22.11
CA GLN A 100 8.81 -0.67 21.97
C GLN A 100 9.66 -0.07 23.10
N GLY A 101 9.55 -0.61 24.32
CA GLY A 101 10.37 -0.19 25.46
C GLY A 101 11.87 -0.42 25.26
N ASN A 102 12.27 -1.31 24.34
CA ASN A 102 13.66 -1.61 24.02
C ASN A 102 14.10 -1.06 22.66
N LEU A 103 13.19 -0.43 21.91
CA LEU A 103 13.47 0.11 20.58
C LEU A 103 13.99 1.56 20.69
N PRO A 104 14.77 2.03 19.70
CA PRO A 104 15.25 3.41 19.70
C PRO A 104 14.09 4.41 19.57
N MET A 105 14.36 5.70 19.70
CA MET A 105 13.35 6.78 19.58
C MET A 105 12.19 6.66 20.60
N ASN A 106 12.54 6.27 21.82
CA ASN A 106 11.62 6.24 22.97
C ASN A 106 12.12 7.15 24.11
N PRO A 107 12.07 8.49 23.96
CA PRO A 107 12.59 9.42 24.95
C PRO A 107 11.79 9.46 26.26
N LEU A 108 10.58 8.88 26.26
CA LEU A 108 9.67 8.84 27.39
C LEU A 108 9.68 7.48 28.11
N ASP A 109 10.60 6.57 27.72
CA ASP A 109 10.72 5.21 28.26
C ASP A 109 9.37 4.46 28.31
N LEU A 110 8.55 4.65 27.28
CA LEU A 110 7.22 4.06 27.19
C LEU A 110 7.32 2.53 27.12
N PRO A 111 6.53 1.80 27.94
CA PRO A 111 6.60 0.35 27.97
C PRO A 111 6.00 -0.31 26.72
N GLY A 112 6.36 -1.56 26.50
CA GLY A 112 5.70 -2.44 25.53
C GLY A 112 4.20 -2.60 25.79
N MET A 113 3.41 -2.73 24.73
CA MET A 113 2.00 -3.12 24.87
C MET A 113 1.85 -4.51 25.53
N SER A 114 0.68 -4.76 26.12
CA SER A 114 0.32 -6.14 26.47
C SER A 114 0.21 -6.99 25.20
N TRP A 115 0.29 -8.31 25.33
CA TRP A 115 0.30 -9.20 24.15
C TRP A 115 -1.01 -9.09 23.36
N ASP A 116 -2.14 -9.07 24.07
CA ASP A 116 -3.49 -8.95 23.51
C ASP A 116 -3.68 -7.60 22.81
N GLN A 117 -3.19 -6.50 23.40
CA GLN A 117 -3.26 -5.18 22.79
C GLN A 117 -2.36 -5.05 21.56
N ALA A 118 -1.15 -5.60 21.59
CA ALA A 118 -0.25 -5.63 20.44
C ALA A 118 -0.85 -6.44 19.30
N PHE A 119 -1.40 -7.62 19.59
CA PHE A 119 -2.08 -8.46 18.61
C PHE A 119 -3.28 -7.74 17.98
N HIS A 120 -4.18 -7.20 18.81
CA HIS A 120 -5.36 -6.48 18.35
C HIS A 120 -4.95 -5.29 17.49
N THR A 121 -4.06 -4.43 17.98
CA THR A 121 -3.62 -3.23 17.26
C THR A 121 -2.93 -3.58 15.95
N ALA A 122 -2.03 -4.57 15.93
CA ALA A 122 -1.42 -5.01 14.68
C ALA A 122 -2.45 -5.55 13.69
N SER A 123 -3.46 -6.29 14.16
CA SER A 123 -4.48 -6.87 13.29
C SER A 123 -5.28 -5.77 12.59
N THR A 124 -5.69 -4.74 13.32
CA THR A 124 -6.52 -3.66 12.78
C THR A 124 -5.77 -2.80 11.78
N PHE A 125 -4.47 -2.56 11.98
CA PHE A 125 -3.66 -1.82 11.00
C PHE A 125 -3.32 -2.63 9.75
N VAL A 126 -2.98 -3.92 9.90
CA VAL A 126 -2.71 -4.80 8.74
C VAL A 126 -3.97 -5.04 7.91
N THR A 127 -5.14 -5.10 8.54
CA THR A 127 -6.43 -5.18 7.83
C THR A 127 -6.98 -3.82 7.39
N ASN A 128 -6.19 -2.74 7.49
CA ASN A 128 -6.57 -1.36 7.12
C ASN A 128 -7.85 -0.85 7.83
N THR A 129 -8.19 -1.42 8.97
CA THR A 129 -9.35 -1.04 9.79
C THR A 129 -9.00 0.11 10.73
N ASN A 130 -7.74 0.17 11.18
CA ASN A 130 -7.17 1.23 12.02
C ASN A 130 -7.98 1.49 13.31
N GLN A 131 -8.65 0.46 13.84
CA GLN A 131 -9.36 0.56 15.12
C GLN A 131 -8.34 0.59 16.26
N GLN A 132 -8.42 1.62 17.09
CA GLN A 132 -7.45 1.89 18.16
C GLN A 132 -8.08 1.59 19.50
N HIS A 133 -7.42 0.74 20.29
CA HIS A 133 -7.74 0.49 21.69
C HIS A 133 -6.51 0.83 22.56
N TYR A 134 -5.94 2.00 22.29
CA TYR A 134 -4.79 2.57 22.99
C TYR A 134 -4.83 4.09 22.81
N ALA A 135 -4.17 4.83 23.71
CA ALA A 135 -3.95 6.26 23.50
C ALA A 135 -2.68 6.45 22.67
N GLY A 136 -2.72 7.31 21.65
CA GLY A 136 -1.56 7.55 20.77
C GLY A 136 -0.30 7.98 21.52
N GLU A 137 -0.46 8.69 22.65
CA GLU A 137 0.62 9.12 23.54
C GLU A 137 1.35 7.95 24.24
N SER A 138 0.76 6.75 24.25
CA SER A 138 1.37 5.53 24.80
C SER A 138 2.29 4.80 23.81
N LEU A 139 2.52 5.36 22.62
CA LEU A 139 3.45 4.83 21.62
C LEU A 139 4.72 5.68 21.52
N SER A 140 5.87 5.00 21.49
CA SER A 140 7.15 5.59 21.13
C SER A 140 7.12 6.15 19.70
N TYR A 141 8.01 7.09 19.39
CA TYR A 141 8.11 7.63 18.03
C TYR A 141 8.47 6.54 17.02
N PHE A 142 9.29 5.57 17.42
CA PHE A 142 9.59 4.41 16.58
C PHE A 142 8.33 3.61 16.24
N SER A 143 7.48 3.31 17.23
CA SER A 143 6.24 2.58 17.01
C SER A 143 5.22 3.37 16.19
N GLN A 144 5.19 4.69 16.30
CA GLN A 144 4.35 5.52 15.44
C GLN A 144 4.84 5.48 13.98
N THR A 145 6.14 5.59 13.75
CA THR A 145 6.71 5.61 12.39
C THR A 145 6.74 4.22 11.73
N PHE A 146 7.36 3.25 12.38
CA PHE A 146 7.59 1.92 11.79
C PHE A 146 6.53 0.90 12.16
N GLY A 147 5.68 1.19 13.16
CA GLY A 147 4.49 0.41 13.46
C GLY A 147 3.29 0.94 12.69
N VAL A 148 2.74 2.07 13.16
CA VAL A 148 1.49 2.64 12.66
C VAL A 148 1.59 3.09 11.20
N LEU A 149 2.49 4.04 10.89
CA LEU A 149 2.55 4.62 9.54
C LEU A 149 2.93 3.58 8.48
N LEU A 150 3.89 2.70 8.77
CA LEU A 150 4.25 1.60 7.89
C LEU A 150 3.06 0.68 7.62
N ALA A 151 2.32 0.25 8.65
CA ALA A 151 1.19 -0.65 8.48
C ALA A 151 0.04 -0.01 7.70
N MET A 152 -0.24 1.28 7.92
CA MET A 152 -1.23 2.04 7.15
C MET A 152 -0.86 2.14 5.66
N PHE A 153 0.42 2.33 5.35
CA PHE A 153 0.89 2.40 3.96
C PHE A 153 0.84 1.03 3.29
N MET A 154 1.41 0.00 3.92
CA MET A 154 1.51 -1.34 3.33
C MET A 154 0.14 -2.03 3.19
N SER A 155 -0.80 -1.79 4.11
CA SER A 155 -2.16 -2.36 4.01
C SER A 155 -2.98 -1.71 2.89
N ALA A 156 -2.87 -0.40 2.71
CA ALA A 156 -3.45 0.31 1.57
C ALA A 156 -2.84 -0.14 0.24
N GLY A 157 -1.50 -0.26 0.18
CA GLY A 157 -0.78 -0.79 -0.99
C GLY A 157 -1.25 -2.20 -1.35
N THR A 158 -1.33 -3.10 -0.37
CA THR A 158 -1.86 -4.46 -0.56
C THR A 158 -3.27 -4.44 -1.18
N GLY A 159 -4.16 -3.57 -0.68
CA GLY A 159 -5.51 -3.42 -1.20
C GLY A 159 -5.54 -2.96 -2.67
N LEU A 160 -4.68 -2.01 -3.03
CA LEU A 160 -4.53 -1.55 -4.42
C LEU A 160 -3.99 -2.66 -5.33
N SER A 161 -2.94 -3.39 -4.90
CA SER A 161 -2.39 -4.51 -5.66
C SER A 161 -3.46 -5.58 -5.92
N LEU A 162 -4.24 -5.95 -4.90
CA LEU A 162 -5.37 -6.88 -5.05
C LEU A 162 -6.43 -6.37 -6.03
N ALA A 163 -6.80 -5.09 -5.98
CA ALA A 163 -7.78 -4.51 -6.90
C ALA A 163 -7.31 -4.60 -8.36
N VAL A 164 -6.01 -4.41 -8.60
CA VAL A 164 -5.39 -4.53 -9.92
C VAL A 164 -5.36 -5.98 -10.39
N GLY A 165 -4.87 -6.91 -9.55
CA GLY A 165 -4.87 -8.33 -9.86
C GLY A 165 -6.28 -8.86 -10.16
N PHE A 166 -7.28 -8.42 -9.39
CA PHE A 166 -8.69 -8.76 -9.61
C PHE A 166 -9.22 -8.20 -10.94
N SER A 167 -8.92 -6.94 -11.25
CA SER A 167 -9.32 -6.31 -12.52
C SER A 167 -8.71 -7.03 -13.72
N ARG A 168 -7.43 -7.43 -13.64
CA ARG A 168 -6.75 -8.24 -14.66
C ARG A 168 -7.40 -9.61 -14.82
N GLY A 169 -7.79 -10.25 -13.72
CA GLY A 169 -8.47 -11.56 -13.74
C GLY A 169 -9.85 -11.53 -14.39
N ILE A 170 -10.58 -10.40 -14.29
CA ILE A 170 -11.86 -10.23 -15.00
C ILE A 170 -11.64 -10.01 -16.49
N LEU A 171 -10.60 -9.25 -16.88
CA LEU A 171 -10.37 -8.85 -18.27
C LEU A 171 -9.69 -9.93 -19.12
N ASN A 172 -8.89 -10.82 -18.52
CA ASN A 172 -8.10 -11.84 -19.21
C ASN A 172 -8.56 -13.26 -18.86
N GLU A 173 -9.67 -13.72 -19.44
CA GLU A 173 -10.22 -15.06 -19.17
C GLU A 173 -9.29 -16.21 -19.65
N GLU A 174 -8.46 -15.99 -20.66
CA GLU A 174 -7.60 -17.02 -21.27
C GLU A 174 -6.17 -17.08 -20.69
N ASN A 175 -5.73 -16.05 -19.95
CA ASN A 175 -4.38 -15.94 -19.44
C ASN A 175 -4.39 -15.92 -17.90
N GLU A 176 -3.81 -16.96 -17.27
CA GLU A 176 -3.76 -17.05 -15.82
C GLU A 176 -2.88 -15.97 -15.16
N ASN A 177 -2.12 -15.18 -15.93
CA ASN A 177 -1.20 -14.18 -15.41
C ASN A 177 -1.91 -12.91 -14.88
N LEU A 178 -1.86 -12.70 -13.57
CA LEU A 178 -2.36 -11.50 -12.89
C LEU A 178 -1.28 -10.40 -12.70
N GLY A 179 -0.08 -10.60 -13.25
CA GLY A 179 1.12 -9.83 -12.97
C GLY A 179 1.83 -10.33 -11.71
N ASN A 180 2.69 -9.51 -11.11
CA ASN A 180 3.46 -9.87 -9.91
C ASN A 180 2.99 -9.07 -8.68
N PHE A 181 2.57 -9.73 -7.60
CA PHE A 181 2.07 -9.04 -6.40
C PHE A 181 3.08 -8.03 -5.82
N TYR A 182 4.35 -8.41 -5.72
CA TYR A 182 5.38 -7.57 -5.10
C TYR A 182 5.70 -6.35 -5.98
N GLU A 183 5.66 -6.52 -7.31
CA GLU A 183 5.81 -5.41 -8.26
C GLU A 183 4.61 -4.45 -8.21
N ASN A 184 3.38 -4.96 -8.01
CA ASN A 184 2.22 -4.09 -7.82
C ASN A 184 2.23 -3.35 -6.47
N LEU A 185 3.03 -3.82 -5.51
CA LEU A 185 3.10 -3.26 -4.15
C LEU A 185 4.19 -2.19 -4.04
N ILE A 186 5.26 -2.31 -4.82
CA ILE A 186 6.37 -1.36 -4.92
C ILE A 186 5.94 -0.20 -5.82
#